data_AF-H0GAJ3-F1
#
_entry.id   AF-H0GAJ3-F1
#
_cell.length_a   1.000
_cell.length_b   1.000
_cell.length_c   1.000
_cell.angle_alpha   90.00
_cell.angle_beta   90.00
_cell.angle_gamma   90.00
#
_symmetry.space_group_name_H-M   'P 1'
#
loop_
_entity.id
_entity.type
_entity.pdbx_description
1 polymer ?
#
loop_
_entity_poly.entity_id
_entity_poly.type
_entity_poly.pdbx_seq_one_letter_code
_entity_poly.pdbx_strand_id
1 'polypeptide(L)'
;MAAPLRQVQASQAVKISIREPFEKAGMKFTVIEGGKAAEVMAAGSVTIRDEAERRIKAAGYEQWRVRSLATGAPIPGPIQYLKMQIDFVAGKLEQLNPIPSDFTDDKYWPAAGI
;
A
#
# COMPACT_ATOMS: atom_id res chain seq x y z
N MET A 1 -34.35 -37.07 73.54
CA MET A 1 -34.93 -37.08 72.18
C MET A 1 -34.06 -36.21 71.30
N ALA A 2 -33.21 -36.82 70.48
CA ALA A 2 -32.15 -36.15 69.72
C ALA A 2 -32.57 -35.91 68.26
N ALA A 3 -32.31 -34.71 67.73
CA ALA A 3 -32.62 -34.30 66.37
C ALA A 3 -31.68 -34.97 65.34
N PRO A 4 -32.14 -35.26 64.09
CA PRO A 4 -31.27 -35.85 63.08
C PRO A 4 -30.42 -34.78 62.38
N LEU A 5 -29.16 -35.12 62.16
CA LEU A 5 -28.13 -34.33 61.49
C LEU A 5 -28.45 -34.14 60.00
N ARG A 6 -28.37 -32.90 59.53
CA ARG A 6 -28.59 -32.49 58.14
C ARG A 6 -27.38 -32.93 57.29
N GLN A 7 -27.60 -33.89 56.41
CA GLN A 7 -26.58 -34.38 55.47
C GLN A 7 -26.32 -33.31 54.39
N VAL A 8 -25.10 -32.78 54.35
CA VAL A 8 -24.67 -31.82 53.33
C VAL A 8 -24.26 -32.60 52.09
N GLN A 9 -24.99 -32.45 50.97
CA GLN A 9 -24.58 -33.04 49.70
C GLN A 9 -23.36 -32.30 49.14
N ALA A 10 -22.33 -33.07 48.78
CA ALA A 10 -21.13 -32.57 48.13
C ALA A 10 -21.42 -32.07 46.71
N SER A 11 -20.90 -30.89 46.37
CA SER A 11 -21.02 -30.24 45.08
C SER A 11 -20.42 -31.08 43.95
N GLN A 12 -21.22 -31.41 42.93
CA GLN A 12 -20.72 -31.94 41.66
C GLN A 12 -20.08 -30.81 40.85
N ALA A 13 -18.80 -30.96 40.52
CA ALA A 13 -18.10 -30.10 39.58
C ALA A 13 -18.53 -30.44 38.14
N VAL A 14 -19.18 -29.50 37.45
CA VAL A 14 -19.57 -29.62 36.04
C VAL A 14 -18.31 -29.48 35.18
N LYS A 15 -17.85 -30.58 34.59
CA LYS A 15 -16.74 -30.60 33.63
C LYS A 15 -17.29 -30.16 32.27
N ILE A 16 -17.13 -28.88 31.92
CA ILE A 16 -17.48 -28.39 30.58
C ILE A 16 -16.44 -28.95 29.60
N SER A 17 -16.83 -30.01 28.91
CA SER A 17 -16.03 -30.63 27.85
C SER A 17 -16.18 -29.81 26.57
N ILE A 18 -15.24 -28.90 26.31
CA ILE A 18 -15.12 -28.22 25.01
C ILE A 18 -14.33 -29.16 24.09
N ARG A 19 -14.97 -30.19 23.55
CA ARG A 19 -14.43 -30.92 22.41
C ARG A 19 -15.55 -31.24 21.42
N GLU A 20 -15.37 -30.66 20.23
CA GLU A 20 -15.87 -31.08 18.92
C GLU A 20 -17.20 -30.50 18.43
N PRO A 21 -17.14 -29.36 17.72
CA PRO A 21 -18.10 -29.13 16.64
C PRO A 21 -17.48 -28.98 15.24
N PHE A 22 -16.14 -28.98 15.09
CA PHE A 22 -15.53 -28.53 13.82
C PHE A 22 -15.28 -29.62 12.77
N GLU A 23 -15.34 -30.91 13.10
CA GLU A 23 -14.99 -31.98 12.14
C GLU A 23 -16.20 -32.52 11.34
N LYS A 24 -17.43 -32.20 11.75
CA LYS A 24 -18.68 -32.70 11.12
C LYS A 24 -19.35 -31.78 10.10
N ALA A 25 -18.76 -30.64 9.81
CA ALA A 25 -19.09 -29.86 8.62
C ALA A 25 -17.96 -30.08 7.63
N GLY A 26 -18.21 -30.77 6.51
CA GLY A 26 -17.22 -31.04 5.45
C GLY A 26 -16.77 -29.75 4.76
N MET A 27 -16.10 -28.87 5.50
CA MET A 27 -15.72 -27.55 5.09
C MET A 27 -14.35 -27.64 4.43
N LYS A 28 -14.37 -27.75 3.10
CA LYS A 28 -13.18 -27.70 2.27
C LYS A 28 -12.74 -26.25 2.13
N PHE A 29 -11.68 -25.87 2.84
CA PHE A 29 -10.99 -24.61 2.60
C PHE A 29 -10.20 -24.75 1.30
N THR A 30 -10.70 -24.18 0.22
CA THR A 30 -9.90 -23.96 -0.99
C THR A 30 -9.13 -22.67 -0.83
N VAL A 31 -7.81 -22.75 -0.97
CA VAL A 31 -6.93 -21.59 -1.11
C VAL A 31 -7.35 -20.86 -2.39
N ILE A 32 -7.96 -19.68 -2.24
CA ILE A 32 -8.01 -18.72 -3.34
C ILE A 32 -6.60 -18.13 -3.46
N GLU A 33 -5.98 -18.34 -4.61
CA GLU A 33 -4.75 -17.69 -5.01
C GLU A 33 -5.02 -16.18 -5.17
N GLY A 34 -5.14 -15.49 -4.04
CA GLY A 34 -5.32 -14.04 -3.94
C GLY A 34 -3.99 -13.34 -4.21
N GLY A 35 -3.50 -13.46 -5.45
CA GLY A 35 -2.24 -12.86 -5.86
C GLY A 35 -2.16 -12.49 -7.34
N LYS A 36 -3.27 -12.61 -8.09
CA LYS A 36 -3.29 -12.29 -9.52
C LYS A 36 -4.40 -11.29 -9.87
N ALA A 37 -4.52 -10.24 -9.08
CA ALA A 37 -5.32 -9.08 -9.41
C ALA A 37 -4.41 -7.85 -9.52
N ALA A 38 -3.58 -7.80 -10.59
CA ALA A 38 -3.12 -6.57 -11.26
C ALA A 38 -2.08 -6.86 -12.36
N GLU A 39 -2.28 -7.90 -13.19
CA GLU A 39 -1.69 -7.87 -14.55
C GLU A 39 -2.82 -7.57 -15.54
N VAL A 40 -3.48 -6.44 -15.32
CA VAL A 40 -4.15 -5.74 -16.41
C VAL A 40 -3.45 -4.41 -16.51
N MET A 41 -2.21 -4.43 -17.01
CA MET A 41 -1.71 -3.25 -17.72
C MET A 41 -2.55 -3.13 -18.98
N ALA A 42 -3.74 -2.53 -18.81
CA ALA A 42 -4.55 -2.08 -19.91
C ALA A 42 -3.65 -1.16 -20.73
N ALA A 43 -3.40 -1.53 -21.98
CA ALA A 43 -2.78 -0.63 -22.94
C ALA A 43 -3.63 0.65 -22.99
N GLY A 44 -3.20 1.69 -22.26
CA GLY A 44 -3.98 2.91 -22.00
C GLY A 44 -3.96 3.46 -20.58
N SER A 45 -3.50 2.72 -19.56
CA SER A 45 -3.35 3.26 -18.20
C SER A 45 -2.06 4.07 -18.07
N VAL A 46 -2.16 5.33 -17.60
CA VAL A 46 -1.01 6.18 -17.24
C VAL A 46 -0.13 5.42 -16.26
N THR A 47 1.17 5.33 -16.56
CA THR A 47 2.15 4.71 -15.65
C THR A 47 2.72 5.75 -14.68
N ILE A 48 3.36 5.29 -13.59
CA ILE A 48 4.10 6.17 -12.68
C ILE A 48 5.16 6.98 -13.43
N ARG A 49 5.79 6.37 -14.45
CA ARG A 49 6.80 7.04 -15.27
C ARG A 49 6.21 8.13 -16.16
N ASP A 50 5.08 7.87 -16.81
CA ASP A 50 4.36 8.87 -17.61
C ASP A 50 4.00 10.09 -16.74
N GLU A 51 3.59 9.83 -15.51
CA GLU A 51 3.20 10.86 -14.56
C GLU A 51 4.38 11.69 -14.05
N ALA A 52 5.52 11.03 -13.79
CA ALA A 52 6.77 11.70 -13.45
C ALA A 52 7.21 12.61 -14.61
N GLU A 53 7.16 12.13 -15.85
CA GLU A 53 7.50 12.90 -17.03
C GLU A 53 6.55 14.09 -17.24
N ARG A 54 5.25 13.91 -17.02
CA ARG A 54 4.28 15.00 -17.06
C ARG A 54 4.66 16.11 -16.09
N ARG A 55 5.01 15.77 -14.84
CA ARG A 55 5.42 16.76 -13.82
C ARG A 55 6.74 17.45 -14.16
N ILE A 56 7.74 16.72 -14.67
CA ILE A 56 9.03 17.30 -15.10
C ILE A 56 8.82 18.29 -16.25
N LYS A 57 7.94 17.96 -17.21
CA LYS A 57 7.56 18.87 -18.30
C LYS A 57 6.84 20.11 -17.78
N ALA A 58 5.90 19.95 -16.85
CA ALA A 58 5.18 21.06 -16.22
C ALA A 58 6.12 22.00 -15.43
N ALA A 59 7.17 21.47 -14.82
CA ALA A 59 8.22 22.26 -14.15
C ALA A 59 9.12 23.04 -15.12
N GLY A 60 8.95 22.87 -16.44
CA GLY A 60 9.74 23.56 -17.45
C GLY A 60 11.18 23.08 -17.57
N TYR A 61 11.52 21.90 -17.01
CA TYR A 61 12.90 21.41 -16.97
C TYR A 61 13.54 21.36 -18.36
N GLU A 62 12.77 20.96 -19.37
CA GLU A 62 13.30 20.80 -20.73
C GLU A 62 13.71 22.13 -21.36
N GLN A 63 12.96 23.21 -21.11
CA GLN A 63 13.30 24.55 -21.56
C GLN A 63 14.58 25.04 -20.91
N TRP A 64 14.74 24.80 -19.60
CA TRP A 64 15.97 25.12 -18.87
C TRP A 64 17.15 24.28 -19.36
N ARG A 65 16.94 23.00 -19.68
CA ARG A 65 17.95 22.09 -20.22
C ARG A 65 18.42 22.53 -21.61
N VAL A 66 17.50 22.84 -22.51
CA VAL A 66 17.80 23.34 -23.85
C VAL A 66 18.61 24.64 -23.78
N ARG A 67 18.20 25.59 -22.94
CA ARG A 67 18.98 26.82 -22.75
C ARG A 67 20.37 26.53 -22.20
N SER A 68 20.47 25.64 -21.21
CA SER A 68 21.76 25.26 -20.61
C SER A 68 22.73 24.71 -21.65
N LEU A 69 22.25 23.84 -22.55
CA LEU A 69 23.05 23.31 -23.66
C LEU A 69 23.47 24.40 -24.66
N ALA A 70 22.57 25.34 -24.97
CA ALA A 70 22.84 26.40 -25.94
C ALA A 70 23.78 27.48 -25.42
N THR A 71 23.73 27.82 -24.13
CA THR A 71 24.46 28.96 -23.56
C THR A 71 25.59 28.57 -22.62
N GLY A 72 25.71 27.29 -22.25
CA GLY A 72 26.63 26.79 -21.22
C GLY A 72 26.27 27.23 -19.79
N ALA A 73 25.21 28.02 -19.62
CA ALA A 73 24.77 28.45 -18.29
C ALA A 73 24.08 27.28 -17.57
N PRO A 74 24.30 27.08 -16.26
CA PRO A 74 23.68 25.97 -15.54
C PRO A 74 22.16 26.09 -15.47
N ILE A 75 21.49 24.95 -15.34
CA ILE A 75 20.08 24.89 -14.94
C ILE A 75 19.96 25.44 -13.51
N PRO A 76 18.95 26.27 -13.18
CA PRO A 76 18.71 26.72 -11.82
C PRO A 76 18.57 25.55 -10.87
N GLY A 77 19.27 25.64 -9.74
CA GLY A 77 19.25 24.62 -8.69
C GLY A 77 17.83 24.13 -8.35
N PRO A 78 16.85 25.03 -8.06
CA PRO A 78 15.48 24.60 -7.75
C PRO A 78 14.84 23.70 -8.80
N ILE A 79 15.04 23.98 -10.09
CA ILE A 79 14.50 23.19 -11.20
C ILE A 79 15.20 21.83 -11.30
N GLN A 80 16.52 21.81 -11.11
CA GLN A 80 17.31 20.58 -11.11
C GLN A 80 16.93 19.68 -9.92
N TYR A 81 16.78 20.25 -8.74
CA TYR A 81 16.37 19.53 -7.53
C TYR A 81 14.95 19.01 -7.64
N LEU A 82 14.01 19.79 -8.20
CA LEU A 82 12.65 19.34 -8.41
C LEU A 82 12.59 18.11 -9.33
N LYS A 83 13.32 18.11 -10.45
CA LYS A 83 13.42 16.91 -11.31
C LYS A 83 13.96 15.71 -10.55
N MET A 84 15.05 15.89 -9.79
CA MET A 84 15.65 14.82 -8.99
C MET A 84 14.67 14.23 -7.98
N GLN A 85 13.89 15.08 -7.30
CA GLN A 85 12.88 14.63 -6.34
C GLN A 85 11.74 13.88 -7.03
N ILE A 86 11.28 14.35 -8.20
CA ILE A 86 10.24 13.67 -8.99
C ILE A 86 10.73 12.28 -9.42
N ASP A 87 11.95 12.16 -9.96
CA ASP A 87 12.51 10.87 -10.37
C ASP A 87 12.68 9.92 -9.16
N PHE A 88 13.10 10.45 -8.01
CA PHE A 88 13.21 9.67 -6.78
C PHE A 88 11.86 9.12 -6.31
N VAL A 89 10.83 9.97 -6.25
CA VAL A 89 9.47 9.56 -5.87
C VAL A 89 8.94 8.49 -6.82
N ALA A 90 9.10 8.66 -8.13
CA ALA A 90 8.69 7.68 -9.12
C ALA A 90 9.31 6.30 -8.84
N GLY A 91 10.62 6.25 -8.63
CA GLY A 91 11.31 5.01 -8.29
C GLY A 91 10.87 4.40 -6.95
N LYS A 92 10.40 5.20 -5.98
CA LYS A 92 9.84 4.70 -4.73
C LYS A 92 8.43 4.17 -4.88
N LEU A 93 7.58 4.83 -5.66
CA LEU A 93 6.23 4.36 -5.96
C LEU A 93 6.26 3.03 -6.72
N GLU A 94 7.19 2.84 -7.66
CA GLU A 94 7.38 1.59 -8.41
C GLU A 94 7.79 0.40 -7.52
N GLN A 95 8.36 0.66 -6.34
CA GLN A 95 8.76 -0.38 -5.38
C GLN A 95 7.62 -0.81 -4.46
N LEU A 96 6.48 -0.11 -4.46
CA LEU A 96 5.34 -0.45 -3.60
C LEU A 96 4.55 -1.64 -4.16
N ASN A 97 4.14 -2.54 -3.28
CA ASN A 97 3.25 -3.64 -3.61
C ASN A 97 2.13 -3.78 -2.56
N PRO A 98 0.86 -3.47 -2.92
CA PRO A 98 0.41 -3.02 -4.24
C PRO A 98 0.80 -1.56 -4.53
N ILE A 99 0.90 -1.21 -5.81
CA ILE A 99 1.01 0.19 -6.25
C ILE A 99 -0.29 0.93 -5.86
N PRO A 100 -0.21 2.11 -5.22
CA PRO A 100 -1.39 2.92 -4.93
C PRO A 100 -2.14 3.30 -6.21
N SER A 101 -3.45 3.12 -6.26
CA SER A 101 -4.26 3.48 -7.43
C SER A 101 -4.39 4.99 -7.65
N ASP A 102 -4.12 5.77 -6.61
CA ASP A 102 -4.17 7.22 -6.56
C ASP A 102 -2.76 7.85 -6.62
N PHE A 103 -1.78 7.12 -7.17
CA PHE A 103 -0.39 7.59 -7.25
C PHE A 103 -0.23 8.92 -8.00
N THR A 104 -1.23 9.36 -8.77
CA THR A 104 -1.24 10.66 -9.46
C THR A 104 -1.52 11.83 -8.52
N ASP A 105 -2.00 11.60 -7.30
CA ASP A 105 -2.34 12.64 -6.33
C ASP A 105 -1.08 13.37 -5.83
N ASP A 106 -1.19 14.69 -5.66
CA ASP A 106 -0.07 15.55 -5.27
C ASP A 106 0.53 15.20 -3.90
N LYS A 107 -0.17 14.46 -3.05
CA LYS A 107 0.36 13.99 -1.76
C LYS A 107 1.60 13.09 -1.89
N TYR A 108 1.80 12.47 -3.05
CA TYR A 108 2.97 11.62 -3.30
C TYR A 108 4.14 12.39 -3.90
N TRP A 109 3.91 13.55 -4.50
CA TRP A 109 4.89 14.25 -5.33
C TRP A 109 5.42 15.50 -4.64
N PRO A 110 6.67 15.93 -4.94
CA PRO A 110 7.19 17.17 -4.43
C PRO A 110 6.39 18.36 -4.97
N ALA A 111 6.06 19.31 -4.09
CA ALA A 111 5.48 20.57 -4.51
C ALA A 111 6.52 21.39 -5.28
N ALA A 112 6.10 21.99 -6.40
CA ALA A 112 6.86 23.04 -7.05
C ALA A 112 6.75 24.30 -6.19
N GLY A 113 7.54 24.39 -5.12
CA GLY A 113 7.71 25.63 -4.39
C GLY A 113 8.43 26.63 -5.30
N ILE A 114 7.65 27.41 -6.05
CA ILE A 114 8.11 28.51 -6.90
C ILE A 114 7.69 29.82 -6.24
#